data_AF-A0A533U709-F1
#
_entry.id   AF-A0A533U709-F1
#
_cell.length_a   1.000
_cell.length_b   1.000
_cell.length_c   1.000
_cell.angle_alpha   90.00
_cell.angle_beta   90.00
_cell.angle_gamma   90.00
#
_symmetry.space_group_name_H-M   'P 1'
#
loop_
_entity.id
_entity.type
_entity.pdbx_description
1 polymer ?
#
loop_
_entity_poly.entity_id
_entity_poly.type
_entity_poly.pdbx_seq_one_letter_code
_entity_poly.pdbx_strand_id
1 'polypeptide(L)' 'MKISQRVAGVEYAIRDITLSAKKLEKQGQKITYLNIGDPVAYGFQPPENVKE' A
#
# COMPACT_ATOMS: atom_id res chain seq x y z
N MET A 1 5.91 -16.86 17.65
CA MET A 1 6.38 -15.53 18.12
C MET A 1 5.26 -14.83 18.87
N LYS A 2 5.54 -14.21 20.01
CA LYS A 2 4.55 -13.44 20.80
C LYS A 2 4.71 -11.96 20.46
N ILE A 3 3.63 -11.31 20.02
CA ILE A 3 3.63 -9.88 19.67
C ILE A 3 3.72 -9.06 20.97
N SER A 4 4.45 -7.95 20.97
CA SER A 4 4.53 -7.06 22.14
C SER A 4 3.22 -6.29 22.32
N GLN A 5 2.84 -6.01 23.57
CA GLN A 5 1.58 -5.29 23.84
C GLN A 5 1.53 -3.90 23.21
N ARG A 6 2.67 -3.24 23.04
CA ARG A 6 2.75 -1.90 22.40
C ARG A 6 2.39 -1.93 20.92
N VAL A 7 2.73 -3.01 20.21
CA VAL A 7 2.46 -3.15 18.77
C VAL A 7 1.04 -3.66 18.53
N ALA A 8 0.43 -4.35 19.49
CA ALA A 8 -0.88 -4.96 19.34
C ALA A 8 -2.04 -3.97 19.05
N GLY A 9 -1.89 -2.70 19.44
CA GLY A 9 -2.89 -1.65 19.18
C GLY A 9 -2.52 -0.67 18.06
N VAL A 10 -1.44 -0.92 17.31
CA VAL A 10 -1.04 -0.03 16.22
C VAL A 10 -1.88 -0.31 14.98
N GLU A 11 -2.65 0.69 14.55
CA GLU A 11 -3.50 0.62 13.36
C GLU A 11 -3.03 1.62 12.29
N TYR A 12 -3.28 1.29 11.03
CA TYR A 12 -2.90 2.12 9.89
C TYR A 12 -4.06 2.23 8.90
N ALA A 13 -5.05 3.03 9.29
CA ALA A 13 -6.35 3.16 8.62
C ALA A 13 -6.26 3.37 7.09
N ILE A 14 -5.24 4.10 6.61
CA ILE A 14 -5.09 4.36 5.16
C ILE A 14 -4.77 3.09 4.34
N ARG A 15 -4.28 2.03 4.98
CA ARG A 15 -3.95 0.75 4.34
C ARG A 15 -5.05 -0.30 4.55
N ASP A 16 -5.95 -0.12 5.51
CA ASP A 16 -7.03 -1.07 5.78
C ASP A 16 -8.00 -1.21 4.60
N ILE A 17 -8.26 -0.10 3.90
CA ILE A 17 -9.12 -0.10 2.69
C ILE A 17 -8.56 -0.98 1.55
N THR A 18 -7.25 -1.23 1.53
CA THR A 18 -6.62 -2.08 0.50
C THR A 18 -7.03 -3.55 0.61
N LEU A 19 -7.46 -4.01 1.80
CA LEU A 19 -7.96 -5.37 1.98
C LEU A 19 -9.27 -5.59 1.24
N SER A 20 -10.16 -4.59 1.26
CA SER A 20 -11.43 -4.64 0.51
C SER A 20 -11.19 -4.56 -1.00
N ALA A 21 -10.30 -3.66 -1.43
CA ALA A 21 -9.90 -3.55 -2.84
C ALA A 21 -9.36 -4.88 -3.39
N LYS A 22 -8.46 -5.55 -2.67
CA LYS A 22 -7.91 -6.86 -3.05
C LYS A 22 -8.97 -7.96 -3.21
N LYS A 23 -10.07 -7.90 -2.45
CA LYS A 23 -11.17 -8.85 -2.63
C LYS A 23 -11.87 -8.65 -3.97
N LEU A 24 -12.08 -7.39 -4.38
CA LEU A 24 -12.68 -7.04 -5.67
C LEU A 24 -11.74 -7.39 -6.83
N GLU A 25 -10.43 -7.19 -6.67
CA GLU A 25 -9.44 -7.62 -7.68
C GLU A 25 -9.47 -9.13 -7.90
N LYS A 26 -9.59 -9.93 -6.84
CA LYS A 26 -9.73 -11.39 -6.94
C LYS A 26 -11.01 -11.82 -7.65
N GLN A 27 -12.03 -10.96 -7.70
CA GLN A 27 -13.27 -11.17 -8.46
C GLN A 27 -13.13 -10.71 -9.92
N GLY A 28 -11.95 -10.25 -10.34
CA GLY A 28 -11.65 -9.79 -11.69
C GLY A 28 -11.94 -8.31 -11.95
N GLN A 29 -12.31 -7.53 -10.91
CA GLN A 29 -12.53 -6.10 -11.08
C GLN A 29 -11.21 -5.34 -11.13
N LYS A 30 -11.11 -4.39 -12.08
CA LYS A 30 -9.98 -3.48 -12.13
C LYS A 30 -10.15 -2.37 -11.11
N ILE A 31 -9.25 -2.29 -10.14
CA ILE A 31 -9.24 -1.22 -9.14
C ILE A 31 -8.20 -0.16 -9.53
N THR A 32 -8.60 1.11 -9.42
CA THR A 32 -7.67 2.23 -9.51
C THR A 32 -7.38 2.71 -8.10
N TYR A 33 -6.17 2.46 -7.63
CA TYR A 33 -5.72 2.92 -6.33
C TYR A 33 -5.41 4.43 -6.41
N LEU A 34 -6.03 5.23 -5.54
CA LEU A 34 -5.76 6.66 -5.36
C LEU A 34 -5.50 7.01 -3.89
N ASN A 35 -5.22 5.98 -3.08
CA ASN A 35 -5.05 6.08 -1.63
C ASN A 35 -3.58 6.07 -1.19
N ILE A 36 -2.63 5.88 -2.10
CA ILE A 36 -1.19 5.86 -1.82
C ILE A 36 -0.48 6.94 -2.64
N GLY A 37 0.50 7.59 -2.03
CA GLY A 37 1.38 8.56 -2.68
C GLY A 37 2.72 7.94 -3.07
N ASP A 38 2.73 6.75 -3.67
CA ASP A 38 3.94 6.09 -4.16
C ASP A 38 4.17 6.47 -5.63
N PRO A 39 5.10 7.41 -5.95
CA PRO A 39 5.26 7.90 -7.30
C PRO A 39 5.71 6.80 -8.28
N VAL A 40 6.45 5.80 -7.82
CA VAL A 40 6.99 4.73 -8.66
C VAL A 40 5.87 3.86 -9.22
N ALA A 41 4.85 3.61 -8.41
CA ALA A 41 3.64 2.89 -8.84
C ALA A 41 2.87 3.61 -9.97
N TYR A 42 3.08 4.93 -10.13
CA TYR A 42 2.42 5.76 -11.15
C TYR A 42 3.39 6.29 -12.22
N GLY A 43 4.55 5.65 -12.40
CA GLY A 43 5.45 5.91 -13.53
C GLY A 43 6.49 7.01 -13.30
N PHE A 44 6.60 7.56 -12.09
CA PHE A 44 7.68 8.46 -11.75
C PHE A 44 8.93 7.65 -11.42
N GLN A 45 10.06 8.04 -11.99
CA GLN A 45 11.35 7.41 -11.71
C GLN A 45 12.24 8.38 -10.94
N PRO A 46 13.04 7.90 -9.97
CA PRO A 46 14.10 8.71 -9.37
C PRO A 46 15.02 9.27 -10.46
N PRO A 47 15.51 10.51 -10.32
CA PRO A 47 16.51 11.07 -11.21
C PRO A 47 17.75 10.17 -11.33
N GLU A 48 18.45 10.20 -12.47
CA GLU A 48 19.60 9.30 -12.70
C GLU A 48 20.75 9.54 -11.69
N ASN A 49 20.94 10.79 -11.27
CA ASN A 49 21.98 11.18 -10.32
C ASN A 49 21.77 10.70 -8.87
N VAL A 50 20.69 9.98 -8.59
CA VAL A 50 20.43 9.33 -7.28
C VAL A 50 20.34 7.81 -7.39
N LYS A 51 20.64 7.22 -8.56
CA LYS A 51 20.64 5.76 -8.78
C LYS A 51 21.99 5.08 -8.54
N GLU A 52 23.07 5.85 -8.36
CA GLU A 52 24.39 5.38 -7.92
C GLU A 52 24.46 5.27 -6.39
#